data_AF-A0AAW7M7T2-F1
#
_entry.id   AF-A0AAW7M7T2-F1
#
_cell.length_a   1.000
_cell.length_b   1.000
_cell.length_c   1.000
_cell.angle_alpha   90.00
_cell.angle_beta   90.00
_cell.angle_gamma   90.00
#
_symmetry.space_group_name_H-M   'P 1'
#
loop_
_entity.id
_entity.type
_entity.pdbx_description
1 polymer ?
#
loop_
_entity_poly.entity_id
_entity_poly.type
_entity_poly.pdbx_seq_one_letter_code
_entity_poly.pdbx_strand_id
1 'polypeptide(L)'
;RYFTDGLRDITSDRRWAILAVCVVEWEAAIADAIVETHDRIVGKTWREAKRQHDETISGSKATLTDTIRTFTALGASLLEARSDGTPLEMAVASSVAWDRLAQLVATGTQLSNTLADEPLAYVGQGYHRFRRYAPRMLRCLKLEAAPVAGPLVAAALSIGEMKGVASPERR
;
A
#
# COMPACT_ATOMS: atom_id res chain seq x y z
N ARG A 1 -28.00 -30.27 -2.36
CA ARG A 1 -28.98 -31.05 -3.17
C ARG A 1 -30.36 -30.67 -2.62
N TYR A 2 -30.92 -29.54 -3.05
CA TYR A 2 -31.98 -28.84 -2.34
C TYR A 2 -33.38 -29.19 -2.89
N PHE A 3 -34.17 -29.88 -2.07
CA PHE A 3 -35.58 -29.63 -1.71
C PHE A 3 -36.64 -29.23 -2.75
N THR A 4 -36.50 -29.44 -4.05
CA THR A 4 -37.57 -29.04 -4.98
C THR A 4 -38.82 -29.93 -4.92
N ASP A 5 -38.68 -31.20 -4.56
CA ASP A 5 -39.81 -32.16 -4.56
C ASP A 5 -40.73 -31.98 -3.33
N GLY A 6 -40.15 -31.81 -2.14
CA GLY A 6 -40.92 -31.59 -0.90
C GLY A 6 -41.64 -30.23 -0.80
N LEU A 7 -41.31 -29.27 -1.66
CA LEU A 7 -42.01 -27.97 -1.72
C LEU A 7 -43.36 -28.05 -2.45
N ARG A 8 -43.64 -29.11 -3.21
CA ARG A 8 -44.91 -29.28 -3.93
C ARG A 8 -46.06 -29.67 -3.01
N ASP A 9 -45.78 -30.40 -1.94
CA ASP A 9 -46.79 -30.96 -1.01
C ASP A 9 -47.15 -30.03 0.17
N ILE A 10 -46.55 -28.84 0.25
CA ILE A 10 -46.84 -27.84 1.28
C ILE A 10 -47.78 -26.74 0.76
N THR A 11 -48.58 -26.17 1.66
CA THR A 11 -49.46 -25.03 1.38
C THR A 11 -48.67 -23.84 0.82
N SER A 12 -49.32 -23.02 -0.01
CA SER A 12 -48.70 -21.83 -0.63
C SER A 12 -47.97 -20.97 0.38
N ASP A 13 -48.57 -20.73 1.53
CA ASP A 13 -48.04 -19.81 2.55
C ASP A 13 -46.76 -20.36 3.19
N ARG A 14 -46.70 -21.68 3.44
CA ARG A 14 -45.49 -22.34 3.93
C ARG A 14 -44.39 -22.33 2.87
N ARG A 15 -44.74 -22.49 1.59
CA ARG A 15 -43.78 -22.39 0.47
C ARG A 15 -43.19 -20.99 0.37
N TRP A 16 -44.01 -19.96 0.45
CA TRP A 16 -43.57 -18.56 0.45
C TRP A 16 -42.70 -18.23 1.67
N ALA A 17 -43.08 -18.71 2.86
CA ALA A 17 -42.29 -18.52 4.07
C ALA A 17 -40.90 -19.17 3.95
N ILE A 18 -40.81 -20.41 3.45
CA ILE A 18 -39.53 -21.10 3.22
C ILE A 18 -38.69 -20.35 2.18
N LEU A 19 -39.28 -19.94 1.06
CA LEU A 19 -38.56 -19.17 0.04
C LEU A 19 -38.04 -17.84 0.59
N ALA A 20 -38.84 -17.13 1.40
CA ALA A 20 -38.43 -15.88 2.02
C ALA A 20 -37.23 -16.09 2.96
N VAL A 21 -37.27 -17.12 3.82
CA VAL A 21 -36.14 -17.48 4.70
C VAL A 21 -34.90 -17.83 3.88
N CYS A 22 -35.01 -18.68 2.85
CA CYS A 22 -33.89 -19.04 2.00
C CYS A 22 -33.28 -17.82 1.29
N VAL A 23 -34.09 -16.88 0.82
CA VAL A 23 -33.60 -15.66 0.16
C VAL A 23 -32.80 -14.81 1.15
N VAL A 24 -33.25 -14.65 2.39
CA VAL A 24 -32.52 -13.90 3.43
C VAL A 24 -31.20 -14.59 3.79
N GLU A 25 -31.21 -15.92 3.95
CA GLU A 25 -29.98 -16.69 4.20
C GLU A 25 -28.98 -16.59 3.05
N TRP A 26 -29.46 -16.66 1.80
CA TRP A 26 -28.58 -16.50 0.63
C TRP A 26 -28.06 -15.08 0.47
N GLU A 27 -28.87 -14.06 0.79
CA GLU A 27 -28.42 -12.67 0.80
C GLU A 27 -27.24 -12.49 1.77
N ALA A 28 -27.35 -13.03 2.99
CA ALA A 28 -26.27 -13.00 3.99
C ALA A 28 -25.03 -13.77 3.50
N ALA A 29 -25.20 -14.99 3.00
CA ALA A 29 -24.08 -15.80 2.50
C ALA A 29 -23.35 -15.14 1.31
N ILE A 30 -24.08 -14.47 0.42
CA ILE A 30 -23.49 -13.71 -0.69
C ILE A 30 -22.75 -12.49 -0.17
N ALA A 31 -23.30 -11.78 0.82
CA ALA A 31 -22.64 -10.64 1.44
C ALA A 31 -21.30 -11.04 2.07
N ASP A 32 -21.27 -12.14 2.83
CA ASP A 32 -20.07 -12.69 3.44
C ASP A 32 -19.03 -13.06 2.38
N ALA A 33 -19.44 -13.75 1.31
CA ALA A 33 -18.55 -14.13 0.21
C ALA A 33 -17.95 -12.91 -0.52
N ILE A 34 -18.73 -11.83 -0.67
CA ILE A 34 -18.24 -10.57 -1.25
C ILE A 34 -17.19 -9.92 -0.34
N VAL A 35 -17.45 -9.86 0.96
CA VAL A 35 -16.53 -9.27 1.95
C VAL A 35 -15.24 -10.08 2.04
N GLU A 36 -15.32 -11.41 2.12
CA GLU A 36 -14.14 -12.29 2.11
C GLU A 36 -13.33 -12.13 0.82
N THR A 37 -14.01 -12.04 -0.33
CA THR A 37 -13.33 -11.81 -1.62
C THR A 37 -12.60 -10.47 -1.61
N HIS A 38 -13.22 -9.42 -1.08
CA HIS A 38 -12.59 -8.11 -0.93
C HIS A 38 -11.34 -8.19 -0.04
N ASP A 39 -11.46 -8.78 1.15
CA ASP A 39 -10.34 -8.94 2.08
C ASP A 39 -9.18 -9.71 1.45
N ARG A 40 -9.47 -10.80 0.72
CA ARG A 40 -8.46 -11.56 0.00
C ARG A 40 -7.74 -10.73 -1.08
N ILE A 41 -8.46 -9.85 -1.78
CA ILE A 41 -7.85 -8.93 -2.76
C ILE A 41 -6.95 -7.94 -2.03
N VAL A 42 -7.44 -7.32 -0.95
CA VAL A 42 -6.67 -6.37 -0.12
C VAL A 42 -5.40 -7.03 0.40
N GLY A 43 -5.52 -8.19 1.05
CA GLY A 43 -4.38 -8.93 1.59
C GLY A 43 -3.37 -9.36 0.53
N LYS A 44 -3.80 -9.66 -0.70
CA LYS A 44 -2.86 -9.92 -1.82
C LYS A 44 -2.15 -8.66 -2.27
N THR A 45 -2.87 -7.56 -2.47
CA THR A 45 -2.27 -6.29 -2.91
C THR A 45 -1.29 -5.74 -1.87
N TRP A 46 -1.61 -5.87 -0.58
CA TRP A 46 -0.72 -5.45 0.51
C TRP A 46 0.55 -6.29 0.56
N ARG A 47 0.44 -7.61 0.45
CA ARG A 47 1.62 -8.50 0.42
C ARG A 47 2.52 -8.22 -0.78
N GLU A 48 1.95 -7.93 -1.93
CA GLU A 48 2.71 -7.59 -3.13
C GLU A 48 3.43 -6.24 -2.98
N ALA A 49 2.73 -5.22 -2.49
CA ALA A 49 3.33 -3.92 -2.17
C ALA A 49 4.48 -4.06 -1.17
N LYS A 50 4.27 -4.84 -0.11
CA LYS A 50 5.31 -5.14 0.88
C LYS A 50 6.51 -5.87 0.28
N ARG A 51 6.27 -6.90 -0.54
CA ARG A 51 7.33 -7.64 -1.24
C ARG A 51 8.17 -6.71 -2.11
N GLN A 52 7.53 -5.84 -2.90
CA GLN A 52 8.23 -4.88 -3.75
C GLN A 52 9.08 -3.90 -2.93
N HIS A 53 8.55 -3.42 -1.81
CA HIS A 53 9.29 -2.54 -0.90
C HIS A 53 10.50 -3.26 -0.27
N ASP A 54 10.30 -4.48 0.23
CA ASP A 54 11.36 -5.30 0.82
C ASP A 54 12.46 -5.61 -0.21
N GLU A 55 12.10 -5.88 -1.47
CA GLU A 55 13.03 -6.08 -2.59
C GLU A 55 13.81 -4.81 -2.93
N THR A 56 13.14 -3.66 -3.04
CA THR A 56 13.81 -2.36 -3.27
C THR A 56 14.80 -2.05 -2.15
N ILE A 57 14.41 -2.24 -0.89
CA ILE A 57 15.30 -2.03 0.26
C ILE A 57 16.46 -3.03 0.22
N SER A 58 16.19 -4.31 0.01
CA SER A 58 17.22 -5.36 -0.01
C SER A 58 18.22 -5.15 -1.14
N GLY A 59 17.75 -4.86 -2.35
CA GLY A 59 18.60 -4.52 -3.49
C GLY A 59 19.44 -3.27 -3.26
N SER A 60 18.87 -2.27 -2.56
CA SER A 60 19.58 -1.02 -2.24
C SER A 60 20.61 -1.17 -1.11
N LYS A 61 20.48 -2.15 -0.21
CA LYS A 61 21.40 -2.34 0.93
C LYS A 61 22.84 -2.62 0.50
N ALA A 62 23.04 -3.46 -0.51
CA ALA A 62 24.39 -3.78 -1.00
C ALA A 62 25.05 -2.54 -1.61
N THR A 63 24.33 -1.84 -2.49
CA THR A 63 24.79 -0.60 -3.12
C THR A 63 25.03 0.52 -2.09
N LEU A 64 24.17 0.63 -1.07
CA LEU A 64 24.33 1.58 0.03
C LEU A 64 25.59 1.31 0.84
N THR A 65 25.81 0.05 1.23
CA THR A 65 26.98 -0.35 2.01
C THR A 65 28.27 -0.08 1.22
N ASP A 66 28.27 -0.41 -0.08
CA ASP A 66 29.40 -0.13 -0.96
C ASP A 66 29.66 1.38 -1.10
N THR A 67 28.61 2.17 -1.37
CA THR A 67 28.69 3.63 -1.52
C THR A 67 29.22 4.29 -0.25
N ILE A 68 28.70 3.93 0.94
CA ILE A 68 29.19 4.45 2.22
C ILE A 68 30.65 4.05 2.45
N ARG A 69 31.01 2.79 2.18
CA ARG A 69 32.40 2.33 2.31
C ARG A 69 33.35 3.14 1.43
N THR A 70 32.98 3.38 0.17
CA THR A 70 33.80 4.18 -0.74
C THR A 70 33.88 5.64 -0.31
N PHE A 71 32.78 6.23 0.20
CA PHE A 71 32.80 7.58 0.77
C PHE A 71 33.71 7.68 2.00
N THR A 72 33.68 6.68 2.89
CA THR A 72 34.56 6.64 4.06
C THR A 72 36.03 6.52 3.66
N ALA A 73 36.35 5.69 2.66
CA ALA A 73 37.71 5.56 2.14
C ALA A 73 38.22 6.87 1.53
N LEU A 74 37.39 7.52 0.71
CA LEU A 74 37.70 8.84 0.16
C LEU A 74 37.91 9.89 1.26
N GLY A 75 37.03 9.93 2.26
CA GLY A 75 37.14 10.84 3.40
C GLY A 75 38.42 10.62 4.20
N ALA A 76 38.83 9.36 4.41
CA ALA A 76 40.09 9.03 5.06
C ALA A 76 41.30 9.54 4.25
N SER A 77 41.36 9.27 2.94
CA SER A 77 42.44 9.76 2.08
C SER A 77 42.52 11.30 2.02
N LEU A 78 41.38 12.00 2.04
CA LEU A 78 41.34 13.46 2.12
C LEU A 78 41.85 14.00 3.46
N LEU A 79 41.53 13.32 4.57
CA LEU A 79 42.01 13.68 5.90
C LEU A 79 43.51 13.43 6.06
N GLU A 80 44.03 12.32 5.52
CA GLU A 80 45.48 12.02 5.47
C GLU A 80 46.21 13.08 4.66
N ALA A 81 45.77 13.34 3.42
CA ALA A 81 46.40 14.35 2.56
C ALA A 81 46.40 15.75 3.20
N ARG A 82 45.32 16.12 3.89
CA ARG A 82 45.26 17.39 4.65
C ARG A 82 46.28 17.42 5.79
N SER A 83 46.48 16.30 6.48
CA SER A 83 47.42 16.17 7.59
C SER A 83 48.87 16.23 7.11
N ASP A 84 49.15 15.64 5.94
CA ASP A 84 50.46 15.58 5.32
C ASP A 84 50.81 16.82 4.47
N GLY A 85 49.90 17.80 4.39
CA GLY A 85 50.07 19.00 3.55
C GLY A 85 50.07 18.71 2.05
N THR A 86 49.57 17.54 1.64
CA THR A 86 49.50 17.11 0.24
C THR A 86 48.33 17.79 -0.47
N PRO A 87 48.45 18.20 -1.75
CA PRO A 87 47.33 18.75 -2.49
C PRO A 87 46.15 17.79 -2.53
N LEU A 88 44.96 18.24 -2.13
CA LEU A 88 43.75 17.40 -2.08
C LEU A 88 43.37 16.84 -3.47
N GLU A 89 43.69 17.55 -4.55
CA GLU A 89 43.50 17.06 -5.92
C GLU A 89 44.29 15.78 -6.20
N MET A 90 45.50 15.65 -5.66
CA MET A 90 46.29 14.43 -5.76
C MET A 90 45.67 13.29 -4.95
N ALA A 91 45.05 13.60 -3.80
CA ALA A 91 44.38 12.62 -2.94
C ALA A 91 43.07 12.09 -3.54
N VAL A 92 42.32 12.94 -4.23
CA VAL A 92 41.14 12.50 -5.00
C VAL A 92 41.61 11.64 -6.17
N ALA A 93 42.55 12.12 -6.99
CA ALA A 93 43.04 11.37 -8.15
C ALA A 93 43.63 9.99 -7.80
N SER A 94 44.24 9.86 -6.62
CA SER A 94 44.83 8.60 -6.14
C SER A 94 43.85 7.64 -5.44
N SER A 95 42.76 8.13 -4.86
CA SER A 95 41.75 7.29 -4.19
C SER A 95 40.55 6.94 -5.08
N VAL A 96 39.97 7.93 -5.76
CA VAL A 96 38.79 7.82 -6.63
C VAL A 96 38.94 8.85 -7.74
N ALA A 97 39.22 8.39 -8.97
CA ALA A 97 39.21 9.25 -10.16
C ALA A 97 37.96 10.15 -10.19
N TRP A 98 38.10 11.41 -10.60
CA TRP A 98 37.04 12.43 -10.53
C TRP A 98 35.70 11.98 -11.13
N ASP A 99 35.72 11.24 -12.24
CA ASP A 99 34.51 10.69 -12.86
C ASP A 99 33.77 9.70 -11.95
N ARG A 100 34.53 8.88 -11.24
CA ARG A 100 33.99 7.90 -10.28
C ARG A 100 33.43 8.59 -9.04
N LEU A 101 34.00 9.73 -8.63
CA LEU A 101 33.45 10.56 -7.55
C LEU A 101 32.08 11.13 -7.94
N ALA A 102 31.95 11.67 -9.16
CA ALA A 102 30.67 12.17 -9.66
C ALA A 102 29.60 11.07 -9.69
N GLN A 103 29.97 9.86 -10.13
CA GLN A 103 29.09 8.70 -10.10
C GLN A 103 28.71 8.27 -8.67
N LEU A 104 29.65 8.36 -7.73
CA LEU A 104 29.42 8.04 -6.32
C LEU A 104 28.41 9.00 -5.68
N VAL A 105 28.56 10.31 -5.95
CA VAL A 105 27.63 11.35 -5.48
C VAL A 105 26.23 11.12 -6.06
N ALA A 106 26.13 10.90 -7.38
CA ALA A 106 24.85 10.61 -8.03
C ALA A 106 24.16 9.37 -7.43
N THR A 107 24.92 8.30 -7.18
CA THR A 107 24.42 7.06 -6.56
C THR A 107 23.96 7.31 -5.12
N GLY A 108 24.72 8.08 -4.33
CA GLY A 108 24.35 8.45 -2.96
C GLY A 108 23.07 9.30 -2.89
N THR A 109 22.90 10.25 -3.81
CA THR A 109 21.66 11.04 -3.93
C THR A 109 20.47 10.16 -4.30
N GLN A 110 20.64 9.25 -5.27
CA GLN A 110 19.59 8.31 -5.66
C GLN A 110 19.18 7.40 -4.50
N LEU A 111 20.14 6.81 -3.77
CA LEU A 111 19.87 5.96 -2.61
C LEU A 111 19.15 6.72 -1.49
N SER A 112 19.55 7.96 -1.22
CA SER A 112 18.88 8.79 -0.21
C SER A 112 17.42 9.05 -0.58
N ASN A 113 17.14 9.32 -1.86
CA ASN A 113 15.77 9.48 -2.35
C ASN A 113 14.96 8.18 -2.24
N THR A 114 15.53 7.04 -2.64
CA THR A 114 14.88 5.72 -2.56
C THR A 114 14.56 5.32 -1.11
N LEU A 115 15.43 5.66 -0.15
CA LEU A 115 15.22 5.37 1.27
C LEU A 115 14.28 6.35 1.96
N ALA A 116 14.19 7.59 1.45
CA ALA A 116 13.23 8.59 1.90
C ALA A 116 11.81 8.34 1.33
N ASP A 117 11.69 7.49 0.30
CA ASP A 117 10.41 7.20 -0.35
C ASP A 117 9.47 6.47 0.62
N GLU A 118 8.28 7.05 0.81
CA GLU A 118 7.37 6.65 1.87
C GLU A 118 6.79 5.25 1.57
N PRO A 119 6.72 4.31 2.54
CA PRO A 119 6.14 2.98 2.33
C PRO A 119 4.70 3.01 1.77
N LEU A 120 3.98 4.12 2.01
CA LEU A 120 2.63 4.36 1.51
C LEU A 120 2.55 4.59 -0.02
N ALA A 121 3.66 4.94 -0.69
CA ALA A 121 3.69 5.10 -2.15
C ALA A 121 3.24 3.82 -2.89
N TYR A 122 3.51 2.65 -2.30
CA TYR A 122 3.13 1.35 -2.86
C TYR A 122 1.66 1.00 -2.63
N VAL A 123 0.98 1.64 -1.67
CA VAL A 123 -0.47 1.48 -1.45
C VAL A 123 -1.28 2.06 -2.63
N GLY A 124 -0.71 3.06 -3.33
CA GLY A 124 -1.30 3.62 -4.55
C GLY A 124 -1.51 2.60 -5.67
N GLN A 125 -0.71 1.53 -5.73
CA GLN A 125 -0.83 0.49 -6.74
C GLN A 125 -2.17 -0.26 -6.65
N GLY A 126 -2.69 -0.47 -5.43
CA GLY A 126 -3.99 -1.08 -5.19
C GLY A 126 -5.16 -0.12 -5.37
N TYR A 127 -4.94 1.17 -5.11
CA TYR A 127 -5.98 2.20 -5.03
C TYR A 127 -6.83 2.30 -6.31
N HIS A 128 -6.21 2.33 -7.49
CA HIS A 128 -6.94 2.40 -8.76
C HIS A 128 -7.84 1.18 -8.99
N ARG A 129 -7.37 -0.01 -8.60
CA ARG A 129 -8.15 -1.25 -8.70
C ARG A 129 -9.36 -1.19 -7.77
N PHE A 130 -9.16 -0.80 -6.52
CA PHE A 130 -10.24 -0.69 -5.54
C PHE A 130 -11.29 0.33 -5.96
N ARG A 131 -10.87 1.49 -6.44
CA ARG A 131 -11.78 2.57 -6.85
C ARG A 131 -12.76 2.15 -7.96
N ARG A 132 -12.40 1.17 -8.79
CA ARG A 132 -13.26 0.69 -9.88
C ARG A 132 -14.45 -0.14 -9.40
N TYR A 133 -14.27 -0.96 -8.36
CA TYR A 133 -15.31 -1.93 -7.92
C TYR A 133 -15.84 -1.67 -6.51
N ALA A 134 -15.02 -1.15 -5.58
CA ALA A 134 -15.41 -0.97 -4.19
C ALA A 134 -16.66 -0.09 -4.02
N PRO A 135 -16.87 1.02 -4.76
CA PRO A 135 -18.11 1.79 -4.65
C PRO A 135 -19.35 1.01 -5.08
N ARG A 136 -19.22 0.12 -6.07
CA ARG A 136 -20.32 -0.74 -6.52
C ARG A 136 -20.61 -1.82 -5.49
N MET A 137 -19.56 -2.44 -4.96
CA MET A 137 -19.63 -3.44 -3.90
C MET A 137 -20.36 -2.89 -2.67
N LEU A 138 -19.93 -1.73 -2.16
CA LEU A 138 -20.52 -1.09 -0.98
C LEU A 138 -21.99 -0.70 -1.18
N ARG A 139 -22.41 -0.33 -2.41
CA ARG A 139 -23.83 -0.05 -2.71
C ARG A 139 -24.72 -1.29 -2.75
N CYS A 140 -24.15 -2.45 -3.02
CA CYS A 140 -24.90 -3.71 -3.09
C CYS A 140 -25.04 -4.39 -1.72
N LEU A 141 -24.21 -4.04 -0.75
CA LEU A 141 -24.23 -4.60 0.59
C LEU A 141 -25.08 -3.73 1.52
N LYS A 142 -26.02 -4.32 2.24
CA LYS A 142 -26.72 -3.67 3.34
C LYS A 142 -25.80 -3.67 4.57
N LEU A 143 -24.88 -2.71 4.63
CA LEU A 143 -23.93 -2.57 5.73
C LEU A 143 -24.50 -1.65 6.79
N GLU A 144 -24.54 -2.14 8.03
CA GLU A 144 -24.81 -1.32 9.21
C GLU A 144 -23.59 -1.33 10.11
N ALA A 145 -23.32 -0.18 10.74
CA ALA A 145 -22.26 -0.09 11.72
C ALA A 145 -22.62 -0.96 12.93
N ALA A 146 -21.70 -1.82 13.38
CA ALA A 146 -21.84 -2.44 14.68
C ALA A 146 -22.03 -1.34 15.74
N PRO A 147 -22.85 -1.54 16.80
CA PRO A 147 -23.13 -0.51 17.79
C PRO A 147 -21.86 0.13 18.40
N VAL A 148 -20.81 -0.67 18.60
CA VAL A 148 -19.49 -0.22 19.10
C VAL A 148 -18.75 0.69 18.11
N ALA A 149 -19.00 0.56 16.81
CA ALA A 149 -18.36 1.32 15.75
C ALA A 149 -19.14 2.60 15.40
N GLY A 150 -20.32 2.83 15.97
CA GLY A 150 -21.14 4.02 15.72
C GLY A 150 -20.38 5.35 15.86
N PRO A 151 -19.63 5.58 16.96
CA PRO A 151 -18.84 6.80 17.12
C PRO A 151 -17.75 6.97 16.04
N LEU A 152 -17.12 5.87 15.61
CA LEU A 152 -16.09 5.91 14.56
C LEU A 152 -16.68 6.27 13.20
N VAL A 153 -17.84 5.71 12.86
CA VAL A 153 -18.54 6.05 11.61
C VAL A 153 -18.98 7.51 11.61
N ALA A 154 -19.52 8.01 12.74
CA ALA A 154 -19.86 9.42 12.87
C ALA A 154 -18.65 10.35 12.67
N ALA A 155 -17.51 10.04 13.30
CA ALA A 155 -16.28 10.81 13.12
C ALA A 155 -15.76 10.78 11.67
N ALA A 156 -15.81 9.61 11.01
CA ALA A 156 -15.39 9.46 9.63
C ALA A 156 -16.27 10.29 8.67
N LEU A 157 -17.59 10.32 8.90
CA LEU A 157 -18.52 11.15 8.12
C LEU A 157 -18.22 12.64 8.30
N SER A 158 -18.00 13.11 9.52
CA SER A 158 -17.64 14.52 9.78
C SER A 158 -16.35 14.94 9.04
N ILE A 159 -15.33 14.08 9.01
CA ILE A 159 -14.09 14.34 8.26
C ILE A 159 -14.36 14.38 6.74
N GLY A 160 -15.24 13.50 6.25
CA GLY A 160 -15.66 13.47 4.85
C GLY A 160 -16.37 14.76 4.42
N GLU A 161 -17.27 15.27 5.27
CA GLU A 161 -17.98 16.54 5.04
C GLU A 161 -17.02 17.73 5.07
N MET A 162 -16.04 17.76 5.98
CA MET A 162 -15.00 18.80 6.03
C MET A 162 -14.15 18.83 4.74
N LYS A 163 -13.85 17.67 4.14
CA LYS A 163 -13.16 17.59 2.84
C LYS A 163 -14.03 18.04 1.66
N GLY A 164 -15.35 17.88 1.74
CA GLY A 164 -16.30 18.38 0.75
C GLY A 164 -16.42 19.91 0.75
N VAL A 165 -16.27 20.54 1.91
CA VAL A 165 -16.32 22.01 2.09
C VAL A 165 -14.99 22.67 1.67
N ALA A 166 -13.86 21.96 1.76
CA ALA A 166 -12.53 22.49 1.44
C ALA A 166 -12.18 22.53 -0.07
N SER A 167 -13.15 22.34 -0.97
CA SER A 167 -12.92 22.48 -2.42
C SER A 167 -13.80 23.56 -3.08
N PRO A 168 -13.65 24.85 -2.76
CA PRO A 168 -13.98 25.92 -3.68
C PRO A 168 -12.74 26.33 -4.50
N GLU A 169 -12.95 26.42 -5.82
CA GLU A 169 -12.15 27.16 -6.80
C GLU A 169 -10.76 26.63 -7.21
N ARG A 170 -10.75 25.90 -8.33
CA ARG A 170 -9.78 26.15 -9.40
C ARG A 170 -10.55 26.60 -10.65
N ARG A 171 -10.60 27.92 -10.85
CA ARG A 171 -10.66 28.53 -12.19
C ARG A 171 -9.24 28.69 -12.70
#